data_AF-A0A9P7Z6N6-F1
#
_entry.id   AF-A0A9P7Z6N6-F1
#
_cell.length_a   1.000
_cell.length_b   1.000
_cell.length_c   1.000
_cell.angle_alpha   90.00
_cell.angle_beta   90.00
_cell.angle_gamma   90.00
#
_symmetry.space_group_name_H-M   'P 1'
#
loop_
_entity.id
_entity.type
_entity.pdbx_description
1 polymer ?
#
loop_
_entity_poly.entity_id
_entity_poly.type
_entity_poly.pdbx_seq_one_letter_code
_entity_poly.pdbx_strand_id
1 'polypeptide(L)'
;MGLCLPRHIPFNSTSIRYKSSKIKHHTVDPPGHGEKIYVFTHLQTKQVVYSLSRVLNNSAALAQIPYNGKKTVPRALRKDLWMPLAKICFSPGAGRTGLSAFQKLREYKRLHELQWGDEIALTEDGIPEKRNVRGRKIQNQKANSIADIAAVLSKIGTTEGAQIGLKGGFRNIEDQKAWIEEQAENTAQHMKTHHDATEEQMVELKAKRRRELEKKFEAENGEEVLTMVEVQWKDLNDAEFAEKWSENVVHDTL
;
A
#
# COMPACT_ATOMS: atom_id res chain seq x y z
N MET A 1 -38.27 58.27 21.55
CA MET A 1 -36.92 57.88 21.07
C MET A 1 -36.24 57.11 22.18
N GLY A 2 -36.10 55.78 22.04
CA GLY A 2 -35.41 54.92 23.01
C GLY A 2 -34.24 54.23 22.33
N LEU A 3 -33.01 54.61 22.69
CA LEU A 3 -31.78 54.05 22.15
C LEU A 3 -31.52 52.68 22.77
N CYS A 4 -31.51 51.62 21.95
CA CYS A 4 -31.04 50.30 22.37
C CYS A 4 -29.50 50.31 22.41
N LEU A 5 -28.92 50.12 23.60
CA LEU A 5 -27.48 49.88 23.76
C LEU A 5 -27.13 48.45 23.27
N PRO A 6 -25.98 48.26 22.59
CA PRO A 6 -25.55 46.96 22.13
C PRO A 6 -25.11 46.09 23.33
N ARG A 7 -25.61 44.85 23.38
CA ARG A 7 -25.19 43.86 24.38
C ARG A 7 -23.75 43.44 24.10
N HIS A 8 -22.86 43.70 25.06
CA HIS A 8 -21.49 43.19 25.04
C HIS A 8 -21.53 41.67 25.21
N ILE A 9 -21.14 40.92 24.17
CA ILE A 9 -20.89 39.48 24.29
C ILE A 9 -19.51 39.34 24.94
N PRO A 10 -19.37 38.66 26.10
CA PRO A 10 -18.06 38.39 26.65
C PRO A 10 -17.36 37.37 25.74
N PHE A 11 -16.19 37.76 25.22
CA PHE A 11 -15.31 36.87 24.48
C PHE A 11 -14.74 35.84 25.46
N ASN A 12 -15.39 34.68 25.55
CA ASN A 12 -14.93 33.57 26.37
C ASN A 12 -13.64 33.03 25.73
N SER A 13 -12.48 33.29 26.35
CA SER A 13 -11.19 32.73 25.95
C SER A 13 -11.13 31.26 26.34
N THR A 14 -11.93 30.43 25.68
CA THR A 14 -11.75 28.99 25.73
C THR A 14 -10.38 28.67 25.16
N SER A 15 -9.45 28.34 26.07
CA SER A 15 -8.16 27.72 25.78
C SER A 15 -8.30 26.75 24.61
N ILE A 16 -7.68 27.11 23.49
CA ILE A 16 -7.53 26.22 22.34
C ILE A 16 -6.67 25.05 22.83
N ARG A 17 -7.32 23.95 23.20
CA ARG A 17 -6.64 22.68 23.46
C ARG A 17 -6.07 22.20 22.13
N TYR A 18 -4.85 22.59 21.83
CA TYR A 18 -4.06 21.90 20.82
C TYR A 18 -4.01 20.43 21.23
N LYS A 19 -4.58 19.54 20.39
CA LYS A 19 -4.35 18.10 20.53
C LYS A 19 -2.84 17.93 20.42
N SER A 20 -2.17 17.72 21.56
CA SER A 20 -0.78 17.28 21.59
C SER A 20 -0.68 16.11 20.62
N SER A 21 0.05 16.31 19.52
CA SER A 21 0.39 15.24 18.61
C SER A 21 1.35 14.34 19.38
N LYS A 22 0.81 13.37 20.13
CA LYS A 22 1.63 12.32 20.74
C LYS A 22 2.48 11.76 19.61
N ILE A 23 3.80 11.90 19.74
CA ILE A 23 4.75 11.25 18.84
C ILE A 23 4.42 9.76 18.93
N LYS A 24 3.88 9.21 17.84
CA LYS A 24 3.65 7.79 17.76
C LYS A 24 5.03 7.16 17.75
N HIS A 25 5.41 6.51 18.85
CA HIS A 25 6.58 5.65 18.82
C HIS A 25 6.41 4.69 17.64
N HIS A 26 7.42 4.59 16.78
CA HIS A 26 7.50 3.55 15.78
C HIS A 26 7.39 2.22 16.53
N THR A 27 6.23 1.57 16.42
CA THR A 27 6.05 0.21 16.88
C THR A 27 6.59 -0.69 15.79
N VAL A 28 7.43 -1.66 16.16
CA VAL A 28 7.84 -2.72 15.23
C VAL A 28 6.58 -3.42 14.73
N ASP A 29 6.46 -3.59 13.43
CA ASP A 29 5.32 -4.29 12.83
C ASP A 29 5.22 -5.73 13.39
N PRO A 30 4.00 -6.26 13.60
CA PRO A 30 3.84 -7.64 14.03
C PRO A 30 4.52 -8.62 13.05
N PRO A 31 5.05 -9.75 13.54
CA PRO A 31 5.64 -10.76 12.66
C PRO A 31 4.61 -11.23 11.62
N GLY A 32 5.03 -11.31 10.37
CA GLY A 32 4.16 -11.65 9.23
C GLY A 32 3.28 -10.52 8.70
N HIS A 33 3.37 -9.30 9.25
CA HIS A 33 2.64 -8.15 8.72
C HIS A 33 3.16 -7.77 7.32
N GLY A 34 2.23 -7.59 6.36
CA GLY A 34 2.59 -7.25 4.98
C GLY A 34 2.88 -8.45 4.08
N GLU A 35 3.12 -9.65 4.62
CA GLU A 35 3.39 -10.85 3.81
C GLU A 35 2.16 -11.34 3.03
N LYS A 36 0.96 -10.98 3.48
CA LYS A 36 -0.31 -11.38 2.86
C LYS A 36 -1.17 -10.15 2.62
N ILE A 37 -1.59 -9.96 1.37
CA ILE A 37 -2.57 -8.94 0.98
C ILE A 37 -3.83 -9.65 0.53
N TYR A 38 -4.96 -9.26 1.12
CA TYR A 38 -6.28 -9.74 0.78
C TYR A 38 -6.99 -8.69 -0.07
N VAL A 39 -7.50 -9.12 -1.21
CA VAL A 39 -8.24 -8.28 -2.15
C VAL A 39 -9.70 -8.71 -2.10
N PHE A 40 -10.60 -7.75 -1.87
CA PHE A 40 -12.04 -7.99 -1.81
C PHE A 40 -12.72 -7.22 -2.93
N THR A 41 -13.75 -7.81 -3.52
CA THR A 41 -14.59 -7.17 -4.53
C THR A 41 -16.05 -7.16 -4.09
N HIS A 42 -16.76 -6.10 -4.45
CA HIS A 42 -18.20 -6.02 -4.30
C HIS A 42 -18.90 -6.75 -5.46
N LEU A 43 -19.82 -7.67 -5.17
CA LEU A 43 -20.48 -8.54 -6.14
C LEU A 43 -21.14 -7.77 -7.31
N GLN A 44 -21.90 -6.72 -6.99
CA GLN A 44 -22.65 -5.92 -7.98
C GLN A 44 -21.87 -4.74 -8.55
N THR A 45 -21.36 -3.84 -7.70
CA THR A 45 -20.69 -2.60 -8.13
C THR A 45 -19.26 -2.79 -8.61
N LYS A 46 -18.67 -3.99 -8.41
CA LYS A 46 -17.29 -4.32 -8.77
C LYS A 46 -16.24 -3.36 -8.19
N GLN A 47 -16.59 -2.69 -7.09
CA GLN A 47 -15.63 -1.94 -6.28
C GLN A 47 -14.63 -2.91 -5.66
N VAL A 48 -13.36 -2.51 -5.58
CA VAL A 48 -12.29 -3.32 -4.99
C VAL A 48 -11.75 -2.65 -3.74
N VAL A 49 -11.38 -3.44 -2.73
CA VAL A 49 -10.78 -2.98 -1.49
C VAL A 49 -9.62 -3.90 -1.13
N TYR A 50 -8.51 -3.30 -0.70
CA TYR A 50 -7.32 -4.00 -0.24
C TYR A 50 -7.28 -4.07 1.29
N SER A 51 -6.82 -5.18 1.85
CA SER A 51 -6.66 -5.37 3.29
C SER A 51 -5.41 -6.19 3.60
N LEU A 52 -4.70 -5.84 4.68
CA LEU A 52 -3.62 -6.67 5.22
C LEU A 52 -4.15 -7.77 6.15
N SER A 53 -5.41 -7.66 6.59
CA SER A 53 -6.08 -8.64 7.43
C SER A 53 -7.03 -9.51 6.60
N ARG A 54 -7.11 -10.80 6.96
CA ARG A 54 -8.05 -11.77 6.35
C ARG A 54 -9.50 -11.35 6.49
N VAL A 55 -9.83 -10.68 7.60
CA VAL A 55 -11.18 -10.15 7.84
C VAL A 55 -11.25 -8.70 7.38
N LEU A 56 -12.29 -8.38 6.62
CA LEU A 56 -12.51 -7.04 6.10
C LEU A 56 -12.94 -6.07 7.22
N ASN A 57 -12.09 -5.09 7.51
CA ASN A 57 -12.37 -4.06 8.53
C ASN A 57 -13.22 -2.92 7.96
N ASN A 58 -14.40 -2.67 8.54
CA ASN A 58 -15.37 -1.71 8.01
C ASN A 58 -14.80 -0.29 7.82
N SER A 59 -14.13 0.27 8.83
CA SER A 59 -13.58 1.63 8.76
C SER A 59 -12.46 1.75 7.72
N ALA A 60 -11.51 0.81 7.72
CA ALA A 60 -10.36 0.81 6.81
C ALA A 60 -10.78 0.61 5.35
N ALA A 61 -11.79 -0.21 5.11
CA ALA A 61 -12.33 -0.48 3.79
C ALA A 61 -13.19 0.68 3.27
N LEU A 62 -14.07 1.27 4.10
CA LEU A 62 -14.85 2.45 3.70
C LEU A 62 -13.95 3.66 3.39
N ALA A 63 -12.81 3.81 4.08
CA ALA A 63 -11.85 4.86 3.80
C ALA A 63 -11.17 4.75 2.41
N GLN A 64 -11.28 3.59 1.74
CA GLN A 64 -10.75 3.39 0.39
C GLN A 64 -11.77 3.73 -0.71
N ILE A 65 -13.04 3.94 -0.37
CA ILE A 65 -14.11 4.15 -1.36
C ILE A 65 -14.40 5.66 -1.46
N PRO A 66 -14.08 6.31 -2.59
CA PRO A 66 -14.37 7.73 -2.76
C PRO A 66 -15.85 8.00 -3.02
N TYR A 67 -16.26 9.24 -2.76
CA TYR A 67 -17.61 9.70 -3.07
C TYR A 67 -17.73 10.07 -4.55
N ASN A 68 -18.26 9.15 -5.36
CA ASN A 68 -18.48 9.34 -6.79
C ASN A 68 -19.92 9.73 -7.14
N GLY A 69 -20.80 9.88 -6.13
CA GLY A 69 -22.19 10.29 -6.31
C GLY A 69 -23.15 9.75 -5.26
N LYS A 70 -24.45 10.04 -5.43
CA LYS A 70 -25.48 9.52 -4.52
C LYS A 70 -25.50 7.99 -4.61
N LYS A 71 -25.53 7.32 -3.45
CA LYS A 71 -25.55 5.85 -3.31
C LYS A 71 -24.27 5.14 -3.78
N THR A 72 -23.14 5.84 -3.94
CA THR A 72 -21.87 5.18 -4.31
C THR A 72 -21.07 4.66 -3.11
N VAL A 73 -21.24 5.28 -1.95
CA VAL A 73 -20.59 4.86 -0.69
C VAL A 73 -21.65 4.26 0.23
N PRO A 74 -21.53 2.98 0.62
CA PRO A 74 -22.47 2.38 1.57
C PRO A 74 -22.22 2.93 2.99
N ARG A 75 -23.27 2.96 3.82
CA ARG A 75 -23.15 3.36 5.23
C ARG A 75 -22.26 2.40 6.04
N ALA A 76 -22.35 1.11 5.73
CA ALA A 76 -21.57 0.04 6.34
C ALA A 76 -21.39 -1.09 5.32
N LEU A 77 -20.29 -1.81 5.41
CA LEU A 77 -20.04 -2.97 4.56
C LEU A 77 -20.93 -4.13 4.99
N ARG A 78 -21.66 -4.66 4.01
CA ARG A 78 -22.53 -5.81 4.19
C ARG A 78 -21.78 -7.08 3.79
N LYS A 79 -21.71 -8.06 4.69
CA LYS A 79 -20.87 -9.27 4.52
C LYS A 79 -21.25 -10.12 3.30
N ASP A 80 -22.50 -10.09 2.90
CA ASP A 80 -23.06 -10.80 1.75
C ASP A 80 -22.66 -10.20 0.39
N LEU A 81 -22.38 -8.89 0.34
CA LEU A 81 -22.07 -8.19 -0.91
C LEU A 81 -20.57 -8.17 -1.23
N TRP A 82 -19.73 -8.42 -0.23
CA TRP A 82 -18.26 -8.38 -0.37
C TRP A 82 -17.71 -9.80 -0.35
N MET A 83 -16.96 -10.13 -1.41
CA MET A 83 -16.37 -11.45 -1.59
C MET A 83 -14.85 -11.32 -1.74
N PRO A 84 -14.07 -12.33 -1.34
CA PRO A 84 -12.65 -12.37 -1.69
C PRO A 84 -12.52 -12.44 -3.21
N LEU A 85 -11.60 -11.63 -3.75
CA LEU A 85 -11.21 -11.63 -5.16
C LEU A 85 -9.92 -12.41 -5.33
N ALA A 86 -8.89 -12.01 -4.59
CA ALA A 86 -7.57 -12.61 -4.63
C ALA A 86 -6.87 -12.49 -3.28
N LYS A 87 -5.87 -13.35 -3.08
CA LYS A 87 -4.92 -13.30 -1.96
C LYS A 87 -3.52 -13.35 -2.53
N ILE A 88 -2.75 -12.30 -2.27
CA ILE A 88 -1.36 -12.19 -2.69
C ILE A 88 -0.50 -12.60 -1.51
N CYS A 89 0.35 -13.61 -1.71
CA CYS A 89 1.30 -14.11 -0.72
C CYS A 89 2.73 -13.82 -1.19
N PHE A 90 3.46 -13.10 -0.36
CA PHE A 90 4.90 -12.90 -0.52
C PHE A 90 5.65 -13.97 0.26
N SER A 91 6.92 -14.21 -0.11
CA SER A 91 7.81 -15.08 0.64
C SER A 91 7.90 -14.67 2.12
N PRO A 92 8.03 -15.63 3.05
CA PRO A 92 8.23 -15.32 4.47
C PRO A 92 9.39 -14.33 4.67
N GLY A 93 9.19 -13.31 5.52
CA GLY A 93 10.19 -12.26 5.75
C GLY A 93 10.14 -11.08 4.76
N ALA A 94 9.45 -11.20 3.62
CA ALA A 94 9.29 -10.13 2.63
C ALA A 94 8.17 -9.13 2.97
N GLY A 95 7.79 -9.01 4.24
CA GLY A 95 6.68 -8.16 4.69
C GLY A 95 6.82 -6.68 4.30
N ARG A 96 8.05 -6.14 4.30
CA ARG A 96 8.30 -4.74 3.88
C ARG A 96 7.98 -4.51 2.40
N THR A 97 8.36 -5.44 1.53
CA THR A 97 8.05 -5.41 0.10
C THR A 97 6.54 -5.51 -0.11
N GLY A 98 5.86 -6.37 0.65
CA GLY A 98 4.41 -6.46 0.61
C GLY A 98 3.70 -5.20 1.11
N LEU A 99 4.22 -4.49 2.13
CA LEU A 99 3.71 -3.19 2.56
C LEU A 99 3.87 -2.11 1.49
N SER A 100 5.02 -2.07 0.81
CA SER A 100 5.25 -1.19 -0.34
C SER A 100 4.30 -1.51 -1.48
N ALA A 101 4.12 -2.79 -1.81
CA ALA A 101 3.16 -3.23 -2.84
C ALA A 101 1.72 -2.82 -2.47
N PHE A 102 1.31 -3.05 -1.22
CA PHE A 102 0.01 -2.64 -0.70
C PHE A 102 -0.21 -1.12 -0.83
N GLN A 103 0.82 -0.32 -0.52
CA GLN A 103 0.76 1.13 -0.71
C GLN A 103 0.56 1.47 -2.18
N LYS A 104 1.34 0.88 -3.10
CA LYS A 104 1.26 1.17 -4.54
C LYS A 104 -0.08 0.78 -5.16
N LEU A 105 -0.63 -0.38 -4.78
CA LEU A 105 -1.97 -0.81 -5.21
C LEU A 105 -3.05 0.20 -4.80
N ARG A 106 -2.95 0.76 -3.60
CA ARG A 106 -3.89 1.79 -3.13
C ARG A 106 -3.69 3.12 -3.81
N GLU A 107 -2.46 3.48 -4.16
CA GLU A 107 -2.15 4.67 -4.95
C GLU A 107 -2.72 4.54 -6.37
N TYR A 108 -2.50 3.42 -7.06
CA TYR A 108 -3.06 3.17 -8.40
C TYR A 108 -4.57 3.18 -8.41
N LYS A 109 -5.22 2.48 -7.46
CA LYS A 109 -6.68 2.55 -7.32
C LYS A 109 -7.19 3.99 -7.16
N ARG A 110 -6.52 4.80 -6.34
CA ARG A 110 -6.90 6.20 -6.13
C ARG A 110 -6.72 7.03 -7.39
N LEU A 111 -5.69 6.75 -8.19
CA LEU A 111 -5.48 7.40 -9.48
C LEU A 111 -6.60 7.03 -10.46
N HIS A 112 -6.95 5.76 -10.63
CA HIS A 112 -8.03 5.31 -11.52
C HIS A 112 -9.40 5.93 -11.20
N GLU A 113 -9.66 6.24 -9.93
CA GLU A 113 -10.91 6.86 -9.52
C GLU A 113 -10.93 8.39 -9.68
N LEU A 114 -9.76 9.04 -9.71
CA LEU A 114 -9.62 10.51 -9.77
C LEU A 114 -9.25 11.03 -11.16
N GLN A 115 -8.37 10.32 -11.86
CA GLN A 115 -7.84 10.65 -13.16
C GLN A 115 -8.34 9.59 -14.15
N TRP A 116 -9.52 9.84 -14.70
CA TRP A 116 -10.11 9.04 -15.76
C TRP A 116 -10.20 9.87 -17.04
N GLY A 117 -10.11 9.21 -18.19
CA GLY A 117 -10.16 9.86 -19.48
C GLY A 117 -11.57 9.97 -20.04
N ASP A 118 -11.61 10.31 -21.33
CA ASP A 118 -12.86 10.54 -22.05
C ASP A 118 -13.71 9.28 -22.18
N GLU A 119 -13.14 8.09 -22.02
CA GLU A 119 -13.84 6.80 -22.02
C GLU A 119 -14.89 6.67 -20.91
N ILE A 120 -14.66 7.34 -19.77
CA ILE A 120 -15.62 7.41 -18.66
C ILE A 120 -16.42 8.71 -18.71
N ALA A 121 -15.82 9.77 -19.23
CA ALA A 121 -16.40 11.11 -19.28
C ALA A 121 -17.53 11.24 -20.31
N LEU A 122 -17.35 10.63 -21.47
CA LEU A 122 -18.15 10.81 -22.67
C LEU A 122 -18.85 9.50 -23.05
N THR A 123 -19.96 9.67 -23.76
CA THR A 123 -20.65 8.61 -24.49
C THR A 123 -19.93 8.43 -25.84
N GLU A 124 -20.23 7.35 -26.56
CA GLU A 124 -19.71 7.11 -27.92
C GLU A 124 -19.91 8.30 -28.87
N ASP A 125 -21.00 9.06 -28.68
CA ASP A 125 -21.32 10.26 -29.46
C ASP A 125 -20.56 11.54 -29.03
N GLY A 126 -19.59 11.44 -28.10
CA GLY A 126 -18.87 12.60 -27.55
C GLY A 126 -19.69 13.45 -26.57
N ILE A 127 -20.87 12.97 -26.15
CA ILE A 127 -21.74 13.67 -25.21
C ILE A 127 -21.33 13.33 -23.77
N PRO A 128 -21.26 14.32 -22.85
CA PRO A 128 -20.96 14.06 -21.45
C PRO A 128 -21.91 13.05 -20.80
N GLU A 129 -21.33 12.05 -20.16
CA GLU A 129 -22.08 10.99 -19.50
C GLU A 129 -22.93 11.49 -18.34
N LYS A 130 -24.09 10.86 -18.15
CA LYS A 130 -24.97 11.18 -17.03
C LYS A 130 -24.24 10.87 -15.73
N ARG A 131 -24.27 11.81 -14.77
CA ARG A 131 -23.55 11.69 -13.48
C ARG A 131 -23.73 10.34 -12.77
N ASN A 132 -24.93 9.76 -12.81
CA ASN A 132 -25.21 8.47 -12.17
C ASN A 132 -24.57 7.29 -12.91
N VAL A 133 -24.57 7.32 -14.24
CA VAL A 133 -23.94 6.30 -15.09
C VAL A 133 -22.42 6.39 -14.96
N ARG A 134 -21.88 7.61 -15.08
CA ARG A 134 -20.48 7.91 -14.85
C ARG A 134 -20.00 7.42 -13.48
N GLY A 135 -20.77 7.73 -12.42
CA GLY A 135 -20.46 7.25 -11.07
C GLY A 135 -20.35 5.72 -10.98
N ARG A 136 -21.22 4.97 -11.67
CA ARG A 136 -21.15 3.51 -11.75
C ARG A 136 -19.95 3.00 -12.56
N LYS A 137 -19.62 3.66 -13.68
CA LYS A 137 -18.42 3.36 -14.47
C LYS A 137 -17.16 3.52 -13.62
N ILE A 138 -17.03 4.63 -12.90
CA ILE A 138 -15.89 4.88 -11.99
C ILE A 138 -15.82 3.84 -10.84
N GLN A 139 -16.96 3.33 -10.36
CA GLN A 139 -16.95 2.31 -9.30
C GLN A 139 -16.44 0.93 -9.77
N ASN A 140 -16.55 0.63 -11.06
CA ASN A 140 -16.14 -0.65 -11.62
C ASN A 140 -14.62 -0.70 -11.77
N GLN A 141 -13.93 -1.08 -10.70
CA GLN A 141 -12.47 -1.08 -10.62
C GLN A 141 -11.88 -2.50 -10.62
N LYS A 142 -12.68 -3.55 -10.87
CA LYS A 142 -12.23 -4.95 -10.81
C LYS A 142 -11.09 -5.22 -11.81
N ALA A 143 -11.32 -4.92 -13.08
CA ALA A 143 -10.32 -5.15 -14.14
C ALA A 143 -9.05 -4.31 -13.91
N ASN A 144 -9.23 -3.01 -13.64
CA ASN A 144 -8.12 -2.09 -13.34
C ASN A 144 -7.28 -2.57 -12.17
N SER A 145 -7.91 -3.04 -11.09
CA SER A 145 -7.20 -3.55 -9.91
C SER A 145 -6.36 -4.80 -10.23
N ILE A 146 -6.82 -5.65 -11.15
CA ILE A 146 -6.08 -6.85 -11.57
C ILE A 146 -4.88 -6.46 -12.43
N ALA A 147 -5.07 -5.52 -13.35
CA ALA A 147 -3.98 -4.94 -14.13
C ALA A 147 -2.95 -4.23 -13.21
N ASP A 148 -3.41 -3.52 -12.18
CA ASP A 148 -2.54 -2.88 -11.18
C ASP A 148 -1.73 -3.91 -10.39
N ILE A 149 -2.35 -5.05 -10.03
CA ILE A 149 -1.64 -6.16 -9.38
C ILE A 149 -0.52 -6.65 -10.28
N ALA A 150 -0.81 -6.96 -11.54
CA ALA A 150 0.23 -7.39 -12.48
C ALA A 150 1.34 -6.34 -12.66
N ALA A 151 0.99 -5.06 -12.76
CA ALA A 151 1.94 -3.96 -12.91
C ALA A 151 2.81 -3.71 -11.66
N VAL A 152 2.28 -3.93 -10.45
CA VAL A 152 3.05 -3.82 -9.20
C VAL A 152 3.98 -5.02 -9.05
N LEU A 153 3.48 -6.24 -9.31
CA LEU A 153 4.25 -7.46 -9.13
C LEU A 153 5.40 -7.60 -10.15
N SER A 154 5.23 -7.10 -11.37
CA SER A 154 6.28 -7.07 -12.40
C SER A 154 7.45 -6.15 -12.06
N LYS A 155 7.22 -5.15 -11.19
CA LYS A 155 8.25 -4.23 -10.70
C LYS A 155 9.03 -4.78 -9.52
N ILE A 156 8.61 -5.90 -8.92
CA ILE A 156 9.33 -6.45 -7.78
C ILE A 156 10.71 -6.91 -8.21
N GLY A 157 11.73 -6.43 -7.49
CA GLY A 157 13.12 -6.72 -7.81
C GLY A 157 13.70 -5.82 -8.87
N THR A 158 12.93 -5.11 -9.71
CA THR A 158 13.49 -4.23 -10.75
C THR A 158 14.18 -3.00 -10.17
N THR A 159 15.06 -2.37 -10.96
CA THR A 159 15.72 -1.11 -10.57
C THR A 159 14.68 -0.01 -10.31
N GLU A 160 13.66 0.09 -11.15
CA GLU A 160 12.52 0.99 -10.97
C GLU A 160 11.72 0.65 -9.70
N GLY A 161 11.47 -0.64 -9.45
CA GLY A 161 10.79 -1.09 -8.24
C GLY A 161 11.56 -0.78 -6.97
N ALA A 162 12.89 -0.91 -6.99
CA ALA A 162 13.75 -0.61 -5.85
C ALA A 162 13.65 0.86 -5.41
N GLN A 163 13.56 1.81 -6.35
CA GLN A 163 13.33 3.24 -6.04
C GLN A 163 11.99 3.48 -5.33
N ILE A 164 11.01 2.62 -5.61
CA ILE A 164 9.63 2.70 -5.12
C ILE A 164 9.43 1.87 -3.84
N GLY A 165 10.49 1.21 -3.34
CA GLY A 165 10.44 0.36 -2.15
C GLY A 165 9.96 -1.07 -2.42
N LEU A 166 9.77 -1.45 -3.68
CA LEU A 166 9.54 -2.82 -4.15
C LEU A 166 10.88 -3.53 -4.36
N LYS A 167 11.74 -3.48 -3.33
CA LYS A 167 12.97 -4.26 -3.33
C LYS A 167 12.57 -5.73 -3.38
N GLY A 168 13.07 -6.45 -4.38
CA GLY A 168 12.96 -7.91 -4.37
C GLY A 168 13.80 -8.47 -3.23
N GLY A 169 13.72 -9.79 -3.03
CA GLY A 169 14.84 -10.51 -2.41
C GLY A 169 16.11 -10.19 -3.20
N PHE A 170 17.26 -10.21 -2.53
CA PHE A 170 18.53 -9.84 -3.15
C PHE A 170 18.72 -10.64 -4.44
N ARG A 171 18.97 -9.93 -5.53
CA ARG A 171 19.34 -10.55 -6.80
C ARG A 171 20.67 -11.25 -6.57
N ASN A 172 21.76 -10.54 -6.34
CA ASN A 172 23.09 -11.11 -6.13
C ASN A 172 23.60 -10.98 -4.69
N ILE A 173 24.69 -11.70 -4.41
CA ILE A 173 25.55 -11.49 -3.23
C ILE A 173 26.08 -10.02 -3.17
N GLU A 174 26.27 -9.36 -4.32
CA GLU A 174 26.72 -7.96 -4.40
C GLU A 174 25.64 -6.95 -3.98
N ASP A 175 24.40 -7.09 -4.46
CA ASP A 175 23.26 -6.27 -4.01
C ASP A 175 23.00 -6.46 -2.50
N GLN A 176 23.17 -7.70 -2.03
CA GLN A 176 23.11 -8.07 -0.62
C GLN A 176 24.17 -7.35 0.19
N LYS A 177 25.43 -7.35 -0.26
CA LYS A 177 26.52 -6.60 0.37
C LYS A 177 26.28 -5.09 0.36
N ALA A 178 25.79 -4.53 -0.75
CA ALA A 178 25.51 -3.10 -0.88
C ALA A 178 24.41 -2.63 0.09
N TRP A 179 23.33 -3.40 0.25
CA TRP A 179 22.29 -3.10 1.22
C TRP A 179 22.77 -3.25 2.67
N ILE A 180 23.59 -4.26 2.97
CA ILE A 180 24.19 -4.42 4.30
C ILE A 180 25.05 -3.19 4.64
N GLU A 181 25.85 -2.72 3.69
CA GLU A 181 26.68 -1.53 3.84
C GLU A 181 25.81 -0.27 4.03
N GLU A 182 24.78 -0.07 3.20
CA GLU A 182 23.82 1.03 3.29
C GLU A 182 23.10 1.05 4.65
N GLN A 183 22.66 -0.11 5.15
CA GLN A 183 22.01 -0.21 6.46
C GLN A 183 22.99 0.09 7.59
N ALA A 184 24.23 -0.38 7.51
CA ALA A 184 25.27 -0.08 8.50
C ALA A 184 25.58 1.43 8.55
N GLU A 185 25.63 2.11 7.38
CA GLU A 185 25.82 3.56 7.26
C GLU A 185 24.65 4.35 7.84
N ASN A 186 23.42 3.97 7.51
CA ASN A 186 22.22 4.63 8.03
C ASN A 186 22.12 4.53 9.56
N THR A 187 22.46 3.37 10.16
CA THR A 187 22.53 3.25 11.63
C THR A 187 23.61 4.13 12.25
N ALA A 188 24.77 4.23 11.60
CA ALA A 188 25.85 5.07 12.08
C ALA A 188 25.42 6.57 12.00
N GLN A 189 24.89 7.02 10.87
CA GLN A 189 24.38 8.39 10.69
C GLN A 189 23.27 8.76 11.68
N HIS A 190 22.37 7.82 11.99
CA HIS A 190 21.33 8.01 13.01
C HIS A 190 21.90 8.13 14.44
N MET A 191 22.99 7.43 14.76
CA MET A 191 23.67 7.61 16.05
C MET A 191 24.44 8.94 16.14
N LYS A 192 25.08 9.38 15.05
CA LYS A 192 25.76 10.69 14.97
C LYS A 192 24.81 11.87 15.20
N THR A 193 23.54 11.72 14.82
CA THR A 193 22.52 12.78 15.00
C THR A 193 21.94 12.82 16.41
N HIS A 194 22.08 11.74 17.20
CA HIS A 194 21.52 11.63 18.55
C HIS A 194 22.57 11.64 19.68
N HIS A 195 23.85 11.43 19.38
CA HIS A 195 24.98 11.49 20.31
C HIS A 195 26.21 12.06 19.59
N ASP A 196 27.05 12.84 20.29
CA ASP A 196 28.41 13.22 19.86
C ASP A 196 29.32 11.97 19.83
N ALA A 197 29.01 11.03 18.94
CA ALA A 197 29.76 9.82 18.71
C ALA A 197 31.05 10.19 17.96
N THR A 198 32.19 9.75 18.49
CA THR A 198 33.48 9.93 17.82
C THR A 198 33.54 9.11 16.53
N GLU A 199 34.38 9.53 15.58
CA GLU A 199 34.52 8.82 14.30
C GLU A 199 34.93 7.35 14.48
N GLU A 200 35.70 7.04 15.52
CA GLU A 200 36.11 5.68 15.87
C GLU A 200 34.93 4.79 16.29
N GLN A 201 34.02 5.32 17.13
CA GLN A 201 32.83 4.60 17.58
C GLN A 201 31.87 4.30 16.41
N MET A 202 31.85 5.18 15.42
CA MET A 202 31.04 5.04 14.21
C MET A 202 31.56 3.93 13.31
N VAL A 203 32.88 3.85 13.12
CA VAL A 203 33.53 2.79 12.34
C VAL A 203 33.31 1.42 12.99
N GLU A 204 33.45 1.34 14.32
CA GLU A 204 33.25 0.09 15.05
C GLU A 204 31.78 -0.38 15.02
N LEU A 205 30.84 0.54 15.18
CA LEU A 205 29.41 0.22 15.08
C LEU A 205 29.02 -0.23 13.66
N LYS A 206 29.56 0.44 12.63
CA LYS A 206 29.36 0.08 11.22
C LYS A 206 29.86 -1.36 10.97
N ALA A 207 31.08 -1.67 11.41
CA ALA A 207 31.68 -2.99 11.26
C ALA A 207 30.93 -4.09 12.04
N LYS A 208 30.47 -3.79 13.27
CA LYS A 208 29.68 -4.74 14.07
C LYS A 208 28.33 -5.02 13.41
N ARG A 209 27.65 -3.98 12.92
CA ARG A 209 26.35 -4.12 12.26
C ARG A 209 26.45 -4.88 10.94
N ARG A 210 27.49 -4.61 10.17
CA ARG A 210 27.81 -5.34 8.94
C ARG A 210 27.98 -6.84 9.20
N ARG A 211 28.82 -7.23 10.17
CA ARG A 211 29.05 -8.64 10.52
C ARG A 211 27.79 -9.36 11.01
N GLU A 212 26.93 -8.68 11.77
CA GLU A 212 25.65 -9.24 12.21
C GLU A 212 24.71 -9.53 11.04
N LEU A 213 24.65 -8.63 10.07
CA LEU A 213 23.80 -8.78 8.89
C LEU A 213 24.36 -9.83 7.93
N GLU A 214 25.68 -9.82 7.66
CA GLU A 214 26.35 -10.84 6.84
C GLU A 214 26.11 -12.25 7.41
N LYS A 215 26.24 -12.41 8.73
CA LYS A 215 26.01 -13.72 9.40
C LYS A 215 24.54 -14.17 9.37
N LYS A 216 23.59 -13.24 9.41
CA LYS A 216 22.17 -13.57 9.20
C LYS A 216 21.91 -14.05 7.78
N PHE A 217 22.58 -13.42 6.82
CA PHE A 217 22.40 -13.66 5.40
C PHE A 217 23.12 -14.91 4.87
N GLU A 218 24.31 -15.23 5.38
CA GLU A 218 25.00 -16.49 5.12
C GLU A 218 24.22 -17.70 5.66
N ALA A 219 23.40 -17.50 6.69
CA ALA A 219 22.49 -18.54 7.17
C ALA A 219 21.25 -18.73 6.26
N GLU A 220 20.99 -17.80 5.32
CA GLU A 220 19.75 -17.74 4.54
C GLU A 220 19.93 -17.95 3.02
N ASN A 221 21.12 -17.85 2.42
CA ASN A 221 21.25 -17.74 0.95
C ASN A 221 21.88 -18.92 0.19
N GLY A 222 21.19 -19.30 -0.88
CA GLY A 222 21.76 -19.74 -2.16
C GLY A 222 20.77 -19.44 -3.28
N GLU A 223 21.19 -18.62 -4.25
CA GLU A 223 20.56 -18.31 -5.57
C GLU A 223 19.73 -17.01 -5.71
N GLU A 224 19.98 -16.29 -6.82
CA GLU A 224 19.32 -15.04 -7.21
C GLU A 224 17.86 -15.30 -7.61
N VAL A 225 16.96 -15.30 -6.63
CA VAL A 225 15.56 -15.62 -6.87
C VAL A 225 14.76 -14.32 -6.90
N LEU A 226 14.20 -13.97 -8.07
CA LEU A 226 13.03 -13.09 -8.12
C LEU A 226 12.07 -13.60 -7.06
N THR A 227 11.78 -12.81 -6.03
CA THR A 227 10.88 -13.24 -4.95
C THR A 227 9.58 -13.72 -5.58
N MET A 228 9.37 -15.03 -5.55
CA MET A 228 8.18 -15.62 -6.13
C MET A 228 6.99 -15.12 -5.33
N VAL A 229 6.00 -14.59 -6.03
CA VAL A 229 4.77 -14.12 -5.43
C VAL A 229 3.66 -15.02 -5.89
N GLU A 230 2.94 -15.60 -4.93
CA GLU A 230 1.78 -16.44 -5.22
C GLU A 230 0.52 -15.57 -5.16
N VAL A 231 -0.27 -15.61 -6.23
CA VAL A 231 -1.58 -14.95 -6.29
C VAL A 231 -2.65 -16.04 -6.36
N GLN A 232 -3.32 -16.23 -5.23
CA GLN A 232 -4.47 -17.13 -5.11
C GLN A 232 -5.74 -16.40 -5.55
N TRP A 233 -6.47 -16.95 -6.50
CA TRP A 233 -7.67 -16.37 -7.08
C TRP A 233 -8.93 -17.10 -6.63
N LYS A 234 -10.02 -16.36 -6.44
CA LYS A 234 -11.33 -17.01 -6.26
C LYS A 234 -11.82 -17.64 -7.56
N ASP A 235 -11.54 -16.99 -8.68
CA ASP A 235 -11.86 -17.43 -10.04
C ASP A 235 -10.62 -17.19 -10.89
N LEU A 236 -10.06 -18.25 -11.48
CA LEU A 236 -8.83 -18.16 -12.27
C LEU A 236 -9.01 -17.31 -13.54
N ASN A 237 -10.23 -17.20 -14.07
CA ASN A 237 -10.53 -16.36 -15.23
C ASN A 237 -10.32 -14.87 -14.92
N ASP A 238 -10.34 -14.48 -13.65
CA ASP A 238 -10.02 -13.10 -13.28
C ASP A 238 -8.56 -12.75 -13.58
N ALA A 239 -7.64 -13.72 -13.65
CA ALA A 239 -6.25 -13.44 -14.02
C ALA A 239 -6.09 -12.91 -15.46
N GLU A 240 -7.06 -13.17 -16.34
CA GLU A 240 -7.02 -12.75 -17.76
C GLU A 240 -7.27 -11.25 -17.96
N PHE A 241 -7.75 -10.53 -16.94
CA PHE A 241 -7.91 -9.07 -17.03
C PHE A 241 -6.58 -8.31 -17.16
N ALA A 242 -5.45 -8.95 -16.82
CA ALA A 242 -4.13 -8.41 -17.09
C ALA A 242 -3.56 -9.01 -18.39
N GLU A 243 -3.09 -8.13 -19.28
CA GLU A 243 -2.55 -8.56 -20.59
C GLU A 243 -1.32 -9.45 -20.46
N LYS A 244 -0.46 -9.18 -19.47
CA LYS A 244 0.79 -9.89 -19.23
C LYS A 244 1.08 -9.99 -17.74
N TRP A 245 1.57 -11.16 -17.34
CA TRP A 245 2.11 -11.42 -16.01
C TRP A 245 3.61 -11.62 -16.11
N SER A 246 4.33 -11.21 -15.06
CA SER A 246 5.77 -11.44 -14.96
C SER A 246 6.06 -12.86 -14.48
N GLU A 247 7.22 -13.40 -14.87
CA GLU A 247 7.61 -14.79 -14.63
C GLU A 247 7.75 -15.15 -13.13
N ASN A 248 7.87 -14.15 -12.26
CA ASN A 248 7.93 -14.31 -10.81
C ASN A 248 6.56 -14.50 -10.14
N VAL A 249 5.46 -14.46 -10.89
CA VAL A 249 4.11 -14.61 -10.34
C VAL A 249 3.59 -16.02 -10.59
N VAL A 250 3.24 -16.72 -9.52
CA VAL A 250 2.57 -18.02 -9.57
C VAL A 250 1.08 -17.82 -9.31
N HIS A 251 0.24 -18.39 -10.16
CA HIS A 251 -1.21 -18.34 -9.97
C HIS A 251 -1.70 -19.64 -9.32
N ASP A 252 -2.56 -19.50 -8.32
CA ASP A 252 -3.21 -20.62 -7.65
C ASP A 252 -4.68 -20.27 -7.36
N THR A 253 -5.45 -21.23 -6.85
CA THR A 253 -6.85 -21.05 -6.44
C THR A 253 -6.95 -20.82 -4.93
N LEU A 254 -7.91 -19.99 -4.50
CA LEU A 254 -8.16 -19.59 -3.11
C LEU A 254 -8.79 -20.66 -2.22
#